data_AF-A0A4Y7SR94-F1
#
_entry.id   AF-A0A4Y7SR94-F1
#
_cell.length_a   1.000
_cell.length_b   1.000
_cell.length_c   1.000
_cell.angle_alpha   90.00
_cell.angle_beta   90.00
_cell.angle_gamma   90.00
#
_symmetry.space_group_name_H-M   'P 1'
#
loop_
_entity.id
_entity.type
_entity.pdbx_description
1 polymer ?
#
loop_
_entity_poly.entity_id
_entity_poly.type
_entity_poly.pdbx_seq_one_letter_code
_entity_poly.pdbx_strand_id
1 'polypeptide(L)'
;MAMGTYTTYPAVLAALFQNNDKEHLMTAAIKAPEVGAHWGTFWLRTVARVNILAEFRVVQGLVTFNICDNLSCDGSKRTSDDRSMQCGGCSSVVYCSQKCQSIDWKRRHRSECSQARKDHVEERDSGNRYSHYSRAFHVKIVEATYNGSKDKIREGVEGTLFHHTYIVAVDLTTIEGQVDVIGFEREYRGEWLSRPATMFPQDPDLLNRCRSLGREFGSGAMGQDYRLAEGVFPCGPYSEIYLPVLLKKVGDRFEAVYSIPRRGLREKPKQSTSEGS
;
A
#
# COMPACT_ATOMS: atom_id res chain seq x y z
N MET A 1 -17.04 -9.69 6.17
CA MET A 1 -15.75 -8.96 6.17
C MET A 1 -15.68 -8.19 7.49
N ALA A 2 -14.64 -8.40 8.30
CA ALA A 2 -14.57 -7.82 9.64
C ALA A 2 -14.25 -6.32 9.59
N MET A 3 -14.97 -5.46 10.32
CA MET A 3 -14.74 -4.01 10.33
C MET A 3 -13.28 -3.61 10.63
N GLY A 4 -12.55 -4.44 11.37
CA GLY A 4 -11.15 -4.22 11.71
C GLY A 4 -10.19 -4.17 10.52
N THR A 5 -10.55 -4.75 9.38
CA THR A 5 -9.69 -4.70 8.17
C THR A 5 -9.70 -3.29 7.56
N TYR A 6 -10.79 -2.53 7.73
CA TYR A 6 -10.91 -1.17 7.24
C TYR A 6 -10.26 -0.11 8.14
N THR A 7 -9.72 -0.48 9.31
CA THR A 7 -8.92 0.47 10.12
C THR A 7 -7.57 0.79 9.48
N THR A 8 -7.27 0.24 8.30
CA THR A 8 -6.19 0.72 7.42
C THR A 8 -6.54 2.04 6.71
N TYR A 9 -7.78 2.53 6.78
CA TYR A 9 -8.20 3.78 6.15
C TYR A 9 -8.25 4.93 7.16
N PRO A 10 -7.66 6.11 6.86
CA PRO A 10 -7.64 7.23 7.80
C PRO A 10 -9.03 7.71 8.24
N ALA A 11 -10.01 7.72 7.33
CA ALA A 11 -11.37 8.16 7.63
C ALA A 11 -12.06 7.25 8.66
N VAL A 12 -11.80 5.94 8.60
CA VAL A 12 -12.33 4.96 9.55
C VAL A 12 -11.68 5.14 10.92
N LEU A 13 -10.36 5.33 10.96
CA LEU A 13 -9.64 5.62 12.20
C LEU A 13 -10.12 6.92 12.85
N ALA A 14 -10.30 7.99 12.06
CA ALA A 14 -10.83 9.26 12.57
C ALA A 14 -12.23 9.08 13.17
N ALA A 15 -13.13 8.38 12.48
CA ALA A 15 -14.48 8.11 12.96
C ALA A 15 -14.49 7.27 14.25
N LEU A 16 -13.61 6.28 14.35
CA LEU A 16 -13.50 5.44 15.56
C LEU A 16 -12.98 6.21 16.78
N PHE A 17 -12.15 7.25 16.58
CA PHE A 17 -11.47 7.97 17.66
C PHE A 17 -12.11 9.31 18.01
N GLN A 18 -13.00 9.84 17.17
CA GLN A 18 -13.86 10.98 17.52
C GLN A 18 -14.97 10.59 18.51
N ASN A 19 -15.35 9.31 18.55
CA ASN A 19 -16.29 8.79 19.53
C ASN A 19 -15.51 8.37 20.79
N ASN A 20 -15.62 9.16 21.87
CA ASN A 20 -14.90 9.01 23.15
C ASN A 20 -15.21 7.72 23.95
N ASP A 21 -15.80 6.70 23.33
CA ASP A 21 -16.35 5.55 24.03
C ASP A 21 -15.34 4.41 24.24
N LYS A 22 -14.03 4.71 24.17
CA LYS A 22 -12.95 3.72 24.30
C LYS A 22 -13.06 2.93 25.61
N GLU A 23 -13.35 3.62 26.71
CA GLU A 23 -13.42 3.00 28.03
C GLU A 23 -14.62 2.05 28.15
N HIS A 24 -15.76 2.41 27.57
CA HIS A 24 -16.95 1.56 27.52
C HIS A 24 -16.75 0.34 26.62
N LEU A 25 -16.14 0.51 25.45
CA LEU A 25 -15.84 -0.57 24.51
C LEU A 25 -14.80 -1.55 25.07
N MET A 26 -13.77 -1.06 25.78
CA MET A 26 -12.80 -1.90 26.47
C MET A 26 -13.45 -2.66 27.64
N THR A 27 -14.34 -2.01 28.40
CA THR A 27 -15.07 -2.64 29.50
C THR A 27 -16.03 -3.74 29.01
N ALA A 28 -16.70 -3.53 27.87
CA ALA A 28 -17.57 -4.53 27.25
C ALA A 28 -16.79 -5.76 26.75
N ALA A 29 -15.61 -5.57 26.18
CA ALA A 29 -14.75 -6.66 25.69
C ALA A 29 -14.24 -7.58 26.82
N ILE A 30 -14.01 -7.04 28.02
CA ILE A 30 -13.58 -7.81 29.20
C ILE A 30 -14.68 -8.79 29.68
N LYS A 31 -15.96 -8.47 29.47
CA LYS A 31 -17.10 -9.26 29.98
C LYS A 31 -17.47 -10.48 29.14
N ALA A 32 -16.84 -10.68 27.98
CA ALA A 32 -17.13 -11.79 27.08
C ALA A 32 -15.81 -12.38 26.55
N PRO A 33 -15.23 -13.44 27.16
CA PRO A 33 -13.85 -13.87 26.91
C PRO A 33 -13.52 -14.24 25.46
N GLU A 34 -14.42 -14.94 24.77
CA GLU A 34 -14.26 -15.31 23.35
C GLU A 34 -14.33 -14.08 22.43
N VAL A 35 -15.20 -13.12 22.77
CA VAL A 35 -15.29 -11.81 22.13
C VAL A 35 -14.06 -10.97 22.48
N GLY A 36 -13.53 -11.12 23.69
CA GLY A 36 -12.40 -10.39 24.25
C GLY A 36 -11.08 -10.66 23.52
N ALA A 37 -10.84 -11.89 23.05
CA ALA A 37 -9.66 -12.19 22.24
C ALA A 37 -9.70 -11.45 20.88
N HIS A 38 -10.83 -11.53 20.16
CA HIS A 38 -10.99 -10.84 18.88
C HIS A 38 -11.01 -9.31 19.04
N TRP A 39 -11.63 -8.80 20.11
CA TRP A 39 -11.60 -7.38 20.46
C TRP A 39 -10.22 -6.89 20.88
N GLY A 40 -9.46 -7.71 21.60
CA GLY A 40 -8.07 -7.44 21.96
C GLY A 40 -7.21 -7.26 20.72
N THR A 41 -7.29 -8.21 19.78
CA THR A 41 -6.61 -8.10 18.47
C THR A 41 -7.07 -6.85 17.72
N PHE A 42 -8.38 -6.60 17.66
CA PHE A 42 -8.93 -5.42 17.00
C PHE A 42 -8.36 -4.13 17.56
N TRP A 43 -8.38 -3.94 18.87
CA TRP A 43 -7.90 -2.71 19.49
C TRP A 43 -6.40 -2.57 19.40
N LEU A 44 -5.63 -3.64 19.64
CA LEU A 44 -4.18 -3.61 19.52
C LEU A 44 -3.77 -3.14 18.11
N ARG A 45 -4.39 -3.72 17.07
CA ARG A 45 -4.10 -3.35 15.67
C ARG A 45 -4.59 -1.95 15.33
N THR A 46 -5.76 -1.57 15.80
CA THR A 46 -6.34 -0.25 15.56
C THR A 46 -5.51 0.85 16.24
N VAL A 47 -5.08 0.67 17.48
CA VAL A 47 -4.21 1.60 18.20
C VAL A 47 -2.86 1.74 17.51
N ALA A 48 -2.24 0.64 17.07
CA ALA A 48 -1.00 0.69 16.30
C ALA A 48 -1.16 1.54 15.02
N ARG A 49 -2.28 1.38 14.30
CA ARG A 49 -2.59 2.17 13.10
C ARG A 49 -2.88 3.63 13.41
N VAL A 50 -3.50 3.95 14.55
CA VAL A 50 -3.66 5.34 15.01
C VAL A 50 -2.33 5.98 15.36
N ASN A 51 -1.41 5.26 15.99
CA ASN A 51 -0.07 5.80 16.26
C ASN A 51 0.65 6.12 14.96
N ILE A 52 0.56 5.25 13.94
CA ILE A 52 1.08 5.54 12.60
C ILE A 52 0.40 6.78 11.99
N LEU A 53 -0.92 6.93 12.16
CA LEU A 53 -1.66 8.09 11.66
C LEU A 53 -1.30 9.39 12.40
N ALA A 54 -1.00 9.31 13.69
CA ALA A 54 -0.59 10.46 14.50
C ALA A 54 0.85 10.89 14.15
N GLU A 55 1.74 9.94 13.90
CA GLU A 55 3.08 10.18 13.37
C GLU A 55 3.05 10.66 11.91
N PHE A 56 1.94 10.44 11.21
CA PHE A 56 1.75 10.88 9.83
C PHE A 56 1.63 12.41 9.75
N ARG A 57 2.80 13.04 9.61
CA ARG A 57 3.11 14.46 9.33
C ARG A 57 1.89 15.38 9.34
N VAL A 58 1.53 15.82 10.53
CA VAL A 58 0.76 17.06 10.74
C VAL A 58 1.75 18.22 10.62
N VAL A 59 1.76 18.89 9.46
CA VAL A 59 2.49 20.15 9.29
C VAL A 59 1.47 21.27 9.35
N GLN A 60 1.56 22.14 10.37
CA GLN A 60 0.67 23.29 10.55
C GLN A 60 -0.83 22.90 10.56
N GLY A 61 -1.18 21.77 11.19
CA GLY A 61 -2.57 21.28 11.25
C GLY A 61 -3.11 20.69 9.95
N LEU A 62 -2.29 20.61 8.89
CA LEU A 62 -2.65 19.99 7.62
C LEU A 62 -1.90 18.67 7.45
N VAL A 63 -2.63 17.62 7.09
CA VAL A 63 -2.00 16.31 6.85
C VAL A 63 -1.34 16.34 5.48
N THR A 64 -0.01 16.29 5.45
CA THR A 64 0.77 16.30 4.22
C THR A 64 1.31 14.91 3.93
N PHE A 65 1.11 14.44 2.69
CA PHE A 65 1.70 13.18 2.25
C PHE A 65 2.89 13.42 1.35
N ASN A 66 3.95 12.63 1.55
CA ASN A 66 5.18 12.69 0.76
C ASN A 66 5.45 11.30 0.14
N ILE A 67 4.74 11.02 -0.94
CA ILE A 67 4.89 9.86 -1.82
C ILE A 67 5.32 10.29 -3.23
N CYS A 68 5.86 9.35 -4.01
CA CYS A 68 6.39 9.63 -5.35
C CYS A 68 6.19 8.43 -6.28
N ASP A 69 5.82 8.71 -7.52
CA ASP A 69 5.64 7.74 -8.62
C ASP A 69 6.83 7.73 -9.58
N ASN A 70 7.87 8.53 -9.34
CA ASN A 70 9.09 8.47 -10.12
C ASN A 70 9.99 7.36 -9.58
N LEU A 71 10.18 6.27 -10.34
CA LEU A 71 11.02 5.13 -9.94
C LEU A 71 12.48 5.52 -9.64
N SER A 72 12.95 6.63 -10.19
CA SER A 72 14.30 7.15 -9.93
C SER A 72 14.36 8.14 -8.77
N CYS A 73 13.30 8.21 -7.96
CA CYS A 73 13.33 8.94 -6.70
C CYS A 73 14.15 8.14 -5.68
N ASP A 74 15.16 8.78 -5.08
CA ASP A 74 16.03 8.20 -4.07
C ASP A 74 15.67 8.67 -2.64
N GLY A 75 14.55 9.38 -2.50
CA GLY A 75 14.07 9.97 -1.25
C GLY A 75 14.85 11.21 -0.76
N SER A 76 16.01 11.53 -1.35
CA SER A 76 16.96 12.52 -0.81
C SER A 76 16.42 13.95 -0.72
N LYS A 77 15.41 14.27 -1.53
CA LYS A 77 14.79 15.60 -1.61
C LYS A 77 13.48 15.72 -0.84
N ARG A 78 13.17 14.78 0.04
CA ARG A 78 11.92 14.81 0.83
C ARG A 78 12.18 15.50 2.16
N THR A 79 11.85 16.79 2.25
CA THR A 79 11.82 17.46 3.56
C THR A 79 10.51 17.14 4.28
N SER A 80 10.42 17.46 5.58
CA SER A 80 9.18 17.39 6.37
C SER A 80 8.05 18.21 5.76
N ASP A 81 8.41 19.29 5.05
CA ASP A 81 7.49 20.35 4.64
C ASP A 81 7.01 20.16 3.19
N ASP A 82 7.69 19.31 2.41
CA ASP A 82 7.33 19.02 1.03
C ASP A 82 6.03 18.22 0.94
N ARG A 83 5.06 18.79 0.22
CA ARG A 83 3.82 18.12 -0.16
C ARG A 83 4.01 17.42 -1.51
N SER A 84 3.53 16.18 -1.62
CA SER A 84 3.39 15.56 -2.92
C SER A 84 2.48 16.39 -3.82
N MET A 85 2.92 16.62 -5.04
CA MET A 85 2.16 17.28 -6.08
C MET A 85 1.58 16.24 -7.01
N GLN A 86 0.32 16.41 -7.39
CA GLN A 86 -0.31 15.60 -8.42
C GLN A 86 0.05 16.15 -9.80
N CYS A 87 0.12 15.29 -10.81
CA CYS A 87 0.16 15.76 -12.19
C CYS A 87 -1.12 16.55 -12.51
N GLY A 88 -0.98 17.81 -12.93
CA GLY A 88 -2.13 18.64 -13.30
C GLY A 88 -2.91 18.15 -14.53
N GLY A 89 -2.33 17.24 -15.33
CA GLY A 89 -2.98 16.67 -16.51
C GLY A 89 -3.93 15.52 -16.19
N CYS A 90 -3.47 14.53 -15.39
CA CYS A 90 -4.24 13.32 -15.11
C CYS A 90 -4.73 13.19 -13.67
N SER A 91 -4.16 13.93 -12.71
CA SER A 91 -4.40 13.79 -11.26
C SER A 91 -4.16 12.39 -10.67
N SER A 92 -3.74 11.42 -11.47
CA SER A 92 -3.52 10.03 -11.07
C SER A 92 -2.12 9.75 -10.54
N VAL A 93 -1.10 10.48 -11.00
CA VAL A 93 0.29 10.30 -10.54
C VAL A 93 0.73 11.43 -9.62
N VAL A 94 1.60 11.12 -8.67
CA VAL A 94 2.09 12.00 -7.61
C VAL A 94 3.61 12.05 -7.55
N TYR A 95 4.15 13.23 -7.24
CA TYR A 95 5.58 13.47 -7.19
C TYR A 95 5.95 14.24 -5.94
N CYS A 96 7.05 13.88 -5.29
CA CYS A 96 7.56 14.63 -4.15
C CYS A 96 8.23 15.96 -4.54
N SER A 97 8.46 16.22 -5.83
CA SER A 97 9.09 17.46 -6.31
C SER A 97 8.88 17.67 -7.81
N GLN A 98 9.00 18.92 -8.27
CA GLN A 98 9.01 19.26 -9.70
C GLN A 98 10.13 18.52 -10.46
N LYS A 99 11.30 18.31 -9.84
CA LYS A 99 12.40 17.53 -10.44
C LYS A 99 11.96 16.09 -10.75
N CYS A 100 11.30 15.43 -9.80
CA CYS A 100 10.80 14.07 -10.01
C CYS A 100 9.74 14.01 -11.10
N GLN A 101 8.82 14.98 -11.14
CA GLN A 101 7.85 15.10 -12.23
C GLN A 101 8.54 15.25 -13.59
N SER A 102 9.50 16.16 -13.72
CA SER A 102 10.21 16.42 -14.98
C SER A 102 11.02 15.22 -15.48
N ILE A 103 11.64 14.46 -14.58
CA ILE A 103 12.36 13.23 -14.91
C ILE A 103 11.38 12.17 -15.40
N ASP A 104 10.29 11.95 -14.68
CA ASP A 104 9.30 10.93 -15.01
C ASP A 104 8.53 11.26 -16.30
N TRP A 105 8.23 12.55 -16.53
CA TRP A 105 7.62 13.06 -17.75
C TRP A 105 8.41 12.70 -18.99
N LYS A 106 9.73 12.95 -18.97
CA LYS A 106 10.63 12.66 -20.10
C LYS A 106 10.79 11.16 -20.33
N ARG A 107 10.73 10.35 -19.28
CA ARG A 107 11.01 8.91 -19.35
C ARG A 107 9.80 8.07 -19.74
N ARG A 108 8.61 8.39 -19.21
CA ARG A 108 7.41 7.55 -19.39
C ARG A 108 6.08 8.29 -19.27
N HIS A 109 5.93 9.21 -18.32
CA HIS A 109 4.60 9.72 -17.98
C HIS A 109 3.94 10.50 -19.12
N ARG A 110 4.72 11.12 -20.02
CA ARG A 110 4.17 11.85 -21.16
C ARG A 110 3.25 10.98 -22.04
N SER A 111 3.63 9.72 -22.30
CA SER A 111 2.79 8.81 -23.08
C SER A 111 1.61 8.26 -22.28
N GLU A 112 1.79 8.10 -20.97
CA GLU A 112 0.78 7.51 -20.08
C GLU A 112 -0.30 8.51 -19.61
N CYS A 113 0.00 9.80 -19.63
CA CYS A 113 -0.82 10.84 -18.99
C CYS A 113 -2.26 10.90 -19.53
N SER A 114 -2.44 10.73 -20.83
CA SER A 114 -3.77 10.77 -21.43
C SER A 114 -4.65 9.61 -20.99
N GLN A 115 -4.09 8.41 -20.88
CA GLN A 115 -4.84 7.22 -20.47
C GLN A 115 -5.10 7.25 -18.96
N ALA A 116 -4.08 7.56 -18.17
CA ALA A 116 -4.21 7.76 -16.73
C ALA A 116 -5.29 8.80 -16.36
N ARG A 117 -5.53 9.81 -17.21
CA ARG A 117 -6.61 10.78 -17.03
C ARG A 117 -7.99 10.14 -17.20
N LYS A 118 -8.17 9.27 -18.20
CA LYS A 118 -9.44 8.57 -18.44
C LYS A 118 -9.74 7.63 -17.29
N ASP A 119 -8.77 6.81 -16.90
CA ASP A 119 -8.89 5.88 -15.78
C ASP A 119 -9.26 6.63 -14.49
N HIS A 120 -8.66 7.80 -14.24
CA HIS A 120 -8.98 8.62 -13.08
C HIS A 120 -10.44 9.12 -13.07
N VAL A 121 -10.97 9.51 -14.23
CA VAL A 121 -12.37 9.95 -14.36
C VAL A 121 -13.32 8.78 -14.15
N GLU A 122 -13.04 7.63 -14.76
CA GLU A 122 -13.83 6.41 -14.60
C GLU A 122 -13.86 5.93 -13.14
N GLU A 123 -12.70 5.91 -12.47
CA GLU A 123 -12.62 5.55 -11.05
C GLU A 123 -13.43 6.51 -10.17
N ARG A 124 -13.36 7.82 -10.44
CA ARG A 124 -14.14 8.83 -9.71
C ARG A 124 -15.64 8.60 -9.87
N ASP A 125 -16.08 8.36 -11.09
CA ASP A 125 -17.50 8.22 -11.42
C ASP A 125 -18.08 6.89 -10.88
N SER A 126 -17.23 5.87 -10.68
CA SER A 126 -17.61 4.58 -10.07
C SER A 126 -17.83 4.62 -8.54
N GLY A 127 -17.52 5.73 -7.87
CA GLY A 127 -17.63 5.86 -6.41
C GLY A 127 -16.56 5.11 -5.60
N ASN A 128 -15.69 4.33 -6.23
CA ASN A 128 -14.65 3.54 -5.58
C ASN A 128 -13.34 4.31 -5.40
N ARG A 129 -13.39 5.58 -5.01
CA ARG A 129 -12.21 6.46 -5.02
C ARG A 129 -11.15 6.04 -4.00
N TYR A 130 -10.01 5.54 -4.49
CA TYR A 130 -8.81 5.36 -3.67
C TYR A 130 -7.98 6.65 -3.68
N SER A 131 -8.05 7.41 -2.58
CA SER A 131 -7.41 8.73 -2.52
C SER A 131 -5.89 8.63 -2.35
N HIS A 132 -5.17 9.65 -2.83
CA HIS A 132 -3.72 9.79 -2.56
C HIS A 132 -3.40 9.90 -1.07
N TYR A 133 -4.35 10.40 -0.27
CA TYR A 133 -4.25 10.46 1.18
C TYR A 133 -4.28 9.05 1.80
N SER A 134 -5.26 8.23 1.43
CA SER A 134 -5.34 6.81 1.84
C SER A 134 -4.10 6.06 1.38
N ARG A 135 -3.64 6.32 0.16
CA ARG A 135 -2.42 5.74 -0.40
C ARG A 135 -1.20 6.04 0.44
N ALA A 136 -0.98 7.29 0.78
CA ALA A 136 0.18 7.66 1.56
C ALA A 136 0.15 7.10 2.99
N PHE A 137 -1.03 6.99 3.59
CA PHE A 137 -1.18 6.29 4.86
C PHE A 137 -0.89 4.79 4.74
N HIS A 138 -1.40 4.14 3.69
CA HIS A 138 -1.09 2.73 3.39
C HIS A 138 0.42 2.51 3.19
N VAL A 139 1.13 3.42 2.51
CA VAL A 139 2.60 3.39 2.40
C VAL A 139 3.24 3.41 3.80
N LYS A 140 2.74 4.22 4.72
CA LYS A 140 3.27 4.27 6.10
C LYS A 140 2.95 3.04 6.92
N ILE A 141 1.80 2.40 6.69
CA ILE A 141 1.53 1.09 7.28
C ILE A 141 2.57 0.06 6.77
N VAL A 142 2.80 -0.02 5.45
CA VAL A 142 3.80 -0.94 4.88
C VAL A 142 5.19 -0.65 5.45
N GLU A 143 5.59 0.62 5.53
CA GLU A 143 6.87 1.05 6.12
C GLU A 143 7.00 0.60 7.58
N ALA A 144 5.99 0.87 8.40
CA ALA A 144 5.98 0.49 9.82
C ALA A 144 6.01 -1.04 10.00
N THR A 145 5.19 -1.78 9.25
CA THR A 145 5.12 -3.24 9.31
C THR A 145 6.43 -3.88 8.86
N TYR A 146 7.03 -3.40 7.77
CA TYR A 146 8.34 -3.88 7.31
C TYR A 146 9.41 -3.66 8.38
N ASN A 147 9.51 -2.43 8.91
CA ASN A 147 10.51 -2.10 9.93
C ASN A 147 10.33 -2.90 11.22
N GLY A 148 9.08 -3.12 11.65
CA GLY A 148 8.76 -3.93 12.84
C GLY A 148 8.93 -5.44 12.65
N SER A 149 9.09 -5.90 11.40
CA SER A 149 9.23 -7.32 11.06
C SER A 149 10.61 -7.68 10.52
N LYS A 150 11.59 -6.76 10.58
CA LYS A 150 12.94 -6.94 9.99
C LYS A 150 13.61 -8.26 10.39
N ASP A 151 13.51 -8.62 11.67
CA ASP A 151 14.16 -9.83 12.21
C ASP A 151 13.48 -11.09 11.68
N LYS A 152 12.14 -11.15 11.71
CA LYS A 152 11.37 -12.26 11.13
C LYS A 152 11.60 -12.41 9.63
N ILE A 153 11.67 -11.29 8.90
CA ILE A 153 11.98 -11.28 7.46
C ILE A 153 13.38 -11.83 7.24
N ARG A 154 14.35 -11.48 8.08
CA ARG A 154 15.73 -11.96 7.98
C ARG A 154 15.81 -13.47 8.24
N GLU A 155 15.12 -13.98 9.26
CA GLU A 155 15.01 -15.40 9.59
C GLU A 155 14.36 -16.19 8.44
N GLY A 156 13.29 -15.67 7.84
CA GLY A 156 12.58 -16.31 6.73
C GLY A 156 13.35 -16.37 5.41
N VAL A 157 14.51 -15.71 5.31
CA VAL A 157 15.34 -15.62 4.10
C VAL A 157 16.67 -16.40 4.29
N GLU A 158 16.88 -17.07 5.42
CA GLU A 158 18.15 -17.71 5.75
C GLU A 158 18.70 -18.63 4.64
N GLY A 159 19.89 -18.26 4.13
CA GLY A 159 20.80 -19.17 3.44
C GLY A 159 21.07 -18.95 1.94
N THR A 160 20.18 -18.32 1.15
CA THR A 160 20.36 -18.34 -0.34
C THR A 160 19.84 -17.15 -1.14
N LEU A 161 19.01 -16.26 -0.59
CA LEU A 161 18.35 -15.22 -1.38
C LEU A 161 18.98 -13.84 -1.18
N PHE A 162 19.54 -13.28 -2.26
CA PHE A 162 19.92 -11.88 -2.29
C PHE A 162 18.69 -10.98 -2.09
N HIS A 163 18.82 -9.81 -1.47
CA HIS A 163 17.67 -8.93 -1.20
C HIS A 163 16.83 -8.56 -2.44
N HIS A 164 17.41 -8.60 -3.64
CA HIS A 164 16.73 -8.37 -4.91
C HIS A 164 16.06 -9.63 -5.50
N THR A 165 16.00 -10.72 -4.75
CA THR A 165 15.42 -12.01 -5.16
C THR A 165 14.21 -12.40 -4.31
N TYR A 166 13.68 -11.49 -3.51
CA TYR A 166 12.38 -11.64 -2.86
C TYR A 166 11.65 -10.30 -2.70
N ILE A 167 10.34 -10.36 -2.49
CA ILE A 167 9.52 -9.24 -2.03
C ILE A 167 8.90 -9.58 -0.68
N VAL A 168 8.57 -8.56 0.10
CA VAL A 168 7.81 -8.73 1.34
C VAL A 168 6.34 -8.36 1.09
N ALA A 169 5.45 -9.34 1.15
CA ALA A 169 4.01 -9.10 1.11
C ALA A 169 3.52 -8.73 2.51
N VAL A 170 2.76 -7.65 2.60
CA VAL A 170 2.09 -7.18 3.82
C VAL A 170 0.59 -7.25 3.55
N ASP A 171 -0.02 -8.39 3.85
CA ASP A 171 -1.45 -8.61 3.66
C ASP A 171 -2.23 -8.07 4.86
N LEU A 172 -3.12 -7.10 4.63
CA LEU A 172 -3.98 -6.47 5.64
C LEU A 172 -5.46 -6.65 5.30
N THR A 173 -5.78 -7.66 4.49
CA THR A 173 -7.15 -8.09 4.19
C THR A 173 -7.81 -8.82 5.36
N THR A 174 -7.00 -9.23 6.35
CA THR A 174 -7.42 -9.70 7.68
C THR A 174 -7.04 -8.69 8.76
N ILE A 175 -7.64 -8.82 9.94
CA ILE A 175 -7.37 -7.88 11.03
C ILE A 175 -6.01 -8.12 11.66
N GLU A 176 -5.61 -9.38 11.77
CA GLU A 176 -4.32 -9.83 12.28
C GLU A 176 -3.19 -9.29 11.41
N GLY A 177 -3.43 -9.26 10.08
CA GLY A 177 -2.43 -9.03 9.06
C GLY A 177 -1.43 -10.17 8.94
N GLN A 178 -0.83 -10.32 7.78
CA GLN A 178 0.20 -11.31 7.49
C GLN A 178 1.40 -10.65 6.83
N VAL A 179 2.60 -11.16 7.13
CA VAL A 179 3.85 -10.74 6.50
C VAL A 179 4.52 -11.97 5.94
N ASP A 180 4.63 -12.03 4.62
CA ASP A 180 5.22 -13.15 3.90
C ASP A 180 6.42 -12.70 3.06
N VAL A 181 7.37 -13.60 2.89
CA VAL A 181 8.48 -13.45 1.95
C VAL A 181 8.15 -14.25 0.71
N ILE A 182 8.07 -13.57 -0.44
CA ILE A 182 7.74 -14.20 -1.72
C ILE A 182 8.98 -14.15 -2.61
N GLY A 183 9.37 -15.31 -3.15
CA GLY A 183 10.48 -15.40 -4.11
C GLY A 183 10.28 -14.49 -5.32
N PHE A 184 11.34 -13.81 -5.71
CA PHE A 184 11.41 -12.85 -6.80
C PHE A 184 12.49 -13.29 -7.81
N GLU A 185 12.38 -14.54 -8.26
CA GLU A 185 13.35 -15.12 -9.18
C GLU A 185 13.19 -14.53 -10.59
N ARG A 186 14.28 -14.58 -11.36
CA ARG A 186 14.38 -13.89 -12.66
C ARG A 186 13.34 -14.36 -13.68
N GLU A 187 12.94 -15.63 -13.65
CA GLU A 187 11.95 -16.22 -14.56
C GLU A 187 10.51 -15.77 -14.24
N TYR A 188 10.24 -15.34 -13.01
CA TYR A 188 8.90 -15.03 -12.49
C TYR A 188 8.64 -13.52 -12.30
N ARG A 189 9.46 -12.64 -12.90
CA ARG A 189 9.34 -11.17 -12.78
C ARG A 189 8.02 -10.58 -13.32
N GLY A 190 7.24 -11.35 -14.08
CA GLY A 190 5.86 -11.01 -14.43
C GLY A 190 4.82 -11.58 -13.46
N GLU A 191 5.13 -12.68 -12.79
CA GLU A 191 4.20 -13.44 -11.95
C GLU A 191 4.01 -12.82 -10.57
N TRP A 192 5.00 -12.11 -10.03
CA TRP A 192 4.80 -11.38 -8.75
C TRP A 192 3.68 -10.32 -8.85
N LEU A 193 3.29 -9.93 -10.06
CA LEU A 193 2.15 -9.05 -10.34
C LEU A 193 0.84 -9.81 -10.54
N SER A 194 0.91 -11.09 -10.88
CA SER A 194 -0.23 -11.97 -11.07
C SER A 194 -0.80 -12.39 -9.72
N ARG A 195 -2.12 -12.38 -9.60
CA ARG A 195 -2.84 -12.84 -8.42
C ARG A 195 -3.91 -13.80 -8.91
N PRO A 196 -3.86 -15.09 -8.56
CA PRO A 196 -4.90 -16.04 -8.95
C PRO A 196 -6.29 -15.50 -8.58
N ALA A 197 -7.25 -15.59 -9.50
CA ALA A 197 -8.62 -15.10 -9.34
C ALA A 197 -8.80 -13.57 -9.15
N THR A 198 -7.76 -12.76 -9.44
CA THR A 198 -7.85 -11.30 -9.40
C THR A 198 -7.61 -10.70 -10.78
N MET A 199 -8.56 -9.90 -11.24
CA MET A 199 -8.45 -9.11 -12.47
C MET A 199 -7.94 -7.71 -12.15
N PHE A 200 -6.95 -7.22 -12.89
CA PHE A 200 -6.47 -5.84 -12.81
C PHE A 200 -6.96 -5.07 -14.03
N PRO A 201 -8.04 -4.26 -13.91
CA PRO A 201 -8.62 -3.56 -15.05
C PRO A 201 -7.76 -2.37 -15.51
N GLN A 202 -6.82 -1.92 -14.67
CA GLN A 202 -5.98 -0.78 -15.00
C GLN A 202 -5.06 -1.12 -16.17
N ASP A 203 -5.18 -0.27 -17.20
CA ASP A 203 -4.58 -0.27 -18.54
C ASP A 203 -3.06 -0.60 -18.56
N PRO A 204 -2.47 -1.04 -19.71
CA PRO A 204 -1.10 -1.53 -19.74
C PRO A 204 -0.05 -0.58 -19.16
N ASP A 205 -0.29 0.74 -19.11
CA ASP A 205 0.66 1.73 -18.57
C ASP A 205 0.98 1.54 -17.08
N LEU A 206 -0.02 1.28 -16.23
CA LEU A 206 0.21 1.01 -14.82
C LEU A 206 0.99 -0.30 -14.62
N LEU A 207 0.67 -1.30 -15.44
CA LEU A 207 1.37 -2.57 -15.47
C LEU A 207 2.81 -2.40 -15.93
N ASN A 208 3.09 -1.50 -16.88
CA ASN A 208 4.42 -1.18 -17.35
C ASN A 208 5.28 -0.53 -16.27
N ARG A 209 4.69 0.35 -15.43
CA ARG A 209 5.38 0.90 -14.24
C ARG A 209 5.79 -0.21 -13.27
N CYS A 210 4.86 -1.11 -12.94
CA CYS A 210 5.13 -2.22 -12.04
C CYS A 210 6.17 -3.20 -12.59
N ARG A 211 6.09 -3.55 -13.89
CA ARG A 211 7.09 -4.37 -14.57
C ARG A 211 8.47 -3.71 -14.56
N SER A 212 8.54 -2.40 -14.76
CA SER A 212 9.81 -1.66 -14.72
C SER A 212 10.42 -1.66 -13.34
N LEU A 213 9.62 -1.41 -12.29
CA LEU A 213 10.05 -1.57 -10.89
C LEU A 213 10.62 -2.97 -10.65
N GLY A 214 9.88 -4.00 -11.05
CA GLY A 214 10.31 -5.38 -10.84
C GLY A 214 11.61 -5.73 -11.57
N ARG A 215 11.77 -5.28 -12.83
CA ARG A 215 13.02 -5.48 -13.58
C ARG A 215 14.21 -4.74 -12.96
N GLU A 216 14.03 -3.48 -12.60
CA GLU A 216 15.11 -2.68 -12.02
C GLU A 216 15.53 -3.24 -10.64
N PHE A 217 14.56 -3.55 -9.78
CA PHE A 217 14.83 -4.17 -8.48
C PHE A 217 15.51 -5.53 -8.63
N GLY A 218 14.90 -6.46 -9.38
CA GLY A 218 15.39 -7.83 -9.53
C GLY A 218 16.70 -7.97 -10.29
N SER A 219 17.15 -6.92 -10.98
CA SER A 219 18.48 -6.91 -11.60
C SER A 219 19.60 -6.70 -10.58
N GLY A 220 19.27 -6.22 -9.38
CA GLY A 220 20.24 -5.81 -8.35
C GLY A 220 20.83 -4.41 -8.57
N ALA A 221 20.48 -3.72 -9.67
CA ALA A 221 21.04 -2.41 -10.03
C ALA A 221 20.74 -1.30 -9.01
N MET A 222 19.67 -1.44 -8.23
CA MET A 222 19.33 -0.50 -7.16
C MET A 222 20.30 -0.58 -5.96
N GLY A 223 20.99 -1.70 -5.78
CA GLY A 223 21.93 -1.92 -4.68
C GLY A 223 21.29 -2.49 -3.41
N GLN A 224 22.13 -2.74 -2.40
CA GLN A 224 21.76 -3.50 -1.19
C GLN A 224 20.89 -2.73 -0.20
N ASP A 225 20.75 -1.42 -0.36
CA ASP A 225 19.95 -0.57 0.53
C ASP A 225 18.46 -0.57 0.17
N TYR A 226 18.07 -1.21 -0.93
CA TYR A 226 16.68 -1.23 -1.38
C TYR A 226 15.95 -2.51 -1.02
N ARG A 227 14.66 -2.39 -0.72
CA ARG A 227 13.73 -3.51 -0.48
C ARG A 227 12.44 -3.24 -1.22
N LEU A 228 11.84 -4.29 -1.76
CA LEU A 228 10.53 -4.21 -2.39
C LEU A 228 9.50 -4.89 -1.48
N ALA A 229 8.48 -4.13 -1.11
CA ALA A 229 7.33 -4.65 -0.39
C ALA A 229 6.05 -4.42 -1.20
N GLU A 230 5.02 -5.23 -0.98
CA GLU A 230 3.68 -4.98 -1.51
C GLU A 230 2.68 -5.04 -0.36
N GLY A 231 1.95 -3.94 -0.13
CA GLY A 231 0.82 -3.96 0.79
C GLY A 231 -0.46 -4.39 0.08
N VAL A 232 -1.24 -5.26 0.69
CA VAL A 232 -2.57 -5.66 0.20
C VAL A 232 -3.63 -5.16 1.17
N PHE A 233 -4.56 -4.34 0.68
CA PHE A 233 -5.55 -3.67 1.52
C PHE A 233 -6.97 -3.95 1.02
N PRO A 234 -7.95 -4.16 1.92
CA PRO A 234 -9.34 -4.32 1.51
C PRO A 234 -9.85 -3.04 0.86
N CYS A 235 -10.64 -3.12 -0.21
CA CYS A 235 -11.22 -1.96 -0.88
C CYS A 235 -12.67 -2.26 -1.30
N GLY A 236 -13.59 -2.14 -0.35
CA GLY A 236 -14.96 -2.61 -0.54
C GLY A 236 -15.04 -4.14 -0.60
N PRO A 237 -16.21 -4.70 -0.96
CA PRO A 237 -16.48 -6.13 -0.87
C PRO A 237 -15.84 -6.99 -1.97
N TYR A 238 -15.55 -6.39 -3.13
CA TYR A 238 -15.10 -7.12 -4.33
C TYR A 238 -13.79 -6.58 -4.91
N SER A 239 -13.10 -5.69 -4.19
CA SER A 239 -11.82 -5.18 -4.66
C SER A 239 -10.81 -5.00 -3.55
N GLU A 240 -9.55 -4.98 -3.95
CA GLU A 240 -8.39 -4.83 -3.09
C GLU A 240 -7.40 -3.87 -3.71
N ILE A 241 -6.66 -3.15 -2.87
CA ILE A 241 -5.54 -2.35 -3.32
C ILE A 241 -4.27 -3.16 -3.10
N TYR A 242 -3.54 -3.39 -4.19
CA TYR A 242 -2.19 -3.91 -4.19
C TYR A 242 -1.23 -2.73 -4.36
N LEU A 243 -0.39 -2.49 -3.38
CA LEU A 243 0.46 -1.30 -3.29
C LEU A 243 1.93 -1.73 -3.24
N PRO A 244 2.58 -1.92 -4.41
CA PRO A 244 4.03 -1.96 -4.48
C PRO A 244 4.65 -0.71 -3.85
N VAL A 245 5.60 -0.91 -2.94
CA VAL A 245 6.38 0.12 -2.26
C VAL A 245 7.85 -0.25 -2.35
N LEU A 246 8.63 0.64 -2.97
CA LEU A 246 10.09 0.55 -2.92
C LEU A 246 10.56 1.30 -1.68
N LEU A 247 11.26 0.57 -0.82
CA LEU A 247 11.86 1.07 0.41
C LEU A 247 13.36 1.24 0.22
N LYS A 248 13.94 2.27 0.84
CA LYS A 248 15.38 2.53 0.88
C LYS A 248 15.84 2.64 2.33
N LYS A 249 16.98 2.07 2.64
CA LYS A 249 17.60 2.16 3.97
C LYS A 249 18.03 3.60 4.27
N VAL A 250 17.65 4.08 5.45
CA VAL A 250 18.01 5.38 6.04
C VAL A 250 18.36 5.13 7.50
N GLY A 251 19.65 5.14 7.84
CA GLY A 251 20.11 4.71 9.17
C GLY A 251 19.80 3.23 9.42
N ASP A 252 19.10 2.94 10.52
CA ASP A 252 18.63 1.58 10.84
C ASP A 252 17.27 1.21 10.21
N ARG A 253 16.56 2.20 9.67
CA ARG A 253 15.19 2.06 9.17
C ARG A 253 15.15 1.99 7.65
N PHE A 254 14.01 1.56 7.14
CA PHE A 254 13.65 1.62 5.74
C PHE A 254 12.53 2.65 5.54
N GLU A 255 12.70 3.54 4.57
CA GLU A 255 11.72 4.56 4.22
C GLU A 255 11.23 4.39 2.78
N ALA A 256 9.94 4.63 2.54
CA ALA A 256 9.38 4.53 1.19
C ALA A 256 9.91 5.63 0.27
N VAL A 257 10.49 5.25 -0.87
CA VAL A 257 11.00 6.20 -1.90
C VAL A 257 10.21 6.15 -3.21
N TYR A 258 9.42 5.09 -3.40
CA TYR A 258 8.47 4.98 -4.51
C TYR A 258 7.28 4.14 -4.06
N SER A 259 6.10 4.42 -4.60
CA SER A 259 4.99 3.48 -4.56
C SER A 259 4.19 3.58 -5.85
N ILE A 260 3.30 2.63 -6.12
CA ILE A 260 2.28 2.75 -7.17
C ILE A 260 1.12 1.82 -6.82
N PRO A 261 -0.15 2.26 -6.78
CA PRO A 261 -1.25 1.39 -6.41
C PRO A 261 -1.83 0.69 -7.63
N ARG A 262 -2.34 -0.52 -7.43
CA ARG A 262 -3.19 -1.25 -8.37
C ARG A 262 -4.45 -1.68 -7.64
N ARG A 263 -5.55 -1.76 -8.37
CA ARG A 263 -6.83 -2.27 -7.90
C ARG A 263 -7.03 -3.65 -8.49
N GLY A 264 -7.11 -4.65 -7.63
CA GLY A 264 -7.55 -5.97 -8.02
C GLY A 264 -9.06 -6.09 -7.83
N LEU A 265 -9.76 -6.57 -8.85
CA LEU A 265 -11.16 -6.97 -8.78
C LEU A 265 -11.22 -8.48 -8.60
N ARG A 266 -11.92 -8.95 -7.57
CA ARG A 266 -12.21 -10.37 -7.37
C ARG A 266 -13.45 -10.75 -8.16
N GLU A 267 -13.49 -11.96 -8.71
CA GLU A 267 -14.71 -12.47 -9.34
C GLU A 267 -15.87 -12.43 -8.32
N LYS A 268 -17.04 -11.93 -8.75
CA LYS A 268 -18.25 -12.09 -7.94
C LYS A 268 -18.53 -13.59 -7.80
N PRO A 269 -18.86 -14.10 -6.60
CA PRO A 269 -19.38 -15.45 -6.48
C PRO A 269 -20.52 -15.60 -7.47
N LYS A 270 -20.46 -16.59 -8.36
CA LYS A 270 -21.60 -16.92 -9.23
C LYS A 270 -22.78 -17.15 -8.30
N GLN A 271 -23.83 -16.33 -8.41
CA GLN A 271 -25.07 -16.62 -7.71
C GLN A 271 -25.47 -18.03 -8.13
N SER A 272 -25.51 -18.94 -7.16
CA SER A 272 -26.07 -20.27 -7.36
C SER A 272 -27.48 -20.04 -7.88
N THR A 273 -27.70 -20.30 -9.16
CA THR A 273 -29.04 -20.51 -9.69
C THR A 273 -29.58 -21.69 -8.89
N SER A 274 -30.41 -21.38 -7.90
CA SER A 274 -31.33 -22.35 -7.34
C SER A 274 -32.29 -22.72 -8.48
N GLU A 275 -31.90 -23.69 -9.28
CA GLU A 275 -32.82 -24.37 -10.17
C GLU A 275 -33.86 -25.05 -9.28
N GLY A 276 -35.13 -24.76 -9.61
CA GLY A 276 -36.29 -25.17 -8.84
C GLY A 276 -36.37 -26.68 -8.67
N SER A 277 -36.84 -27.06 -7.49
CA SER A 277 -37.56 -28.32 -7.27
C SER A 277 -39.03 -27.99 -7.13
#